data_AF-A0A2M8FPR0-F1
#
_entry.id   AF-A0A2M8FPR0-F1
#
_cell.length_a   1.000
_cell.length_b   1.000
_cell.length_c   1.000
_cell.angle_alpha   90.00
_cell.angle_beta   90.00
_cell.angle_gamma   90.00
#
_symmetry.space_group_name_H-M   'P 1'
#
loop_
_entity.id
_entity.type
_entity.pdbx_description
1 polymer ?
#
loop_
_entity_poly.entity_id
_entity_poly.type
_entity_poly.pdbx_seq_one_letter_code
_entity_poly.pdbx_strand_id
1 'polypeptide(L)'
;FMMFEIEGQHFYLGKPLQYKWTDRVKGEIYRPLVVLPTVTANLAEQVYVFSSNQPKQIKITLKAHENNQHGVVSLKLPNGWKANPAQLPYELTTKNQEQQVVFEITPSDVGNVGEIAVELNNANEVAKSLKIIDYDHIQIQTLLPDAKAKAVRLDVQTKGKNIGYIMGAGDEVPTALEQLGYAVTLLDENSIKNSDLSVFDAIVSGIRAYNTNNYMENVSSHLMNYVKNGGNYIVQYNVNRGLVTEAIGPFPFTVSKDRVTVEEAKVTFLDTTHPMLNFPNKINEKDFDSWIQERGLYFVSEWDKAYTPILEMNDPDEAPTQGSLLVAHYGEGSFIYTGLSFFRELPAGVPGAFRLFANMVSYKQKN
;
A
#
# COMPACT_ATOMS: atom_id res chain seq x y z
N PHE A 1 -18.89 -21.87 -32.44
CA PHE A 1 -18.88 -23.31 -32.12
C PHE A 1 -19.02 -24.08 -33.42
N MET A 2 -18.21 -25.12 -33.61
CA MET A 2 -18.35 -26.05 -34.72
C MET A 2 -18.78 -27.40 -34.15
N MET A 3 -19.76 -28.04 -34.77
CA MET A 3 -20.18 -29.40 -34.47
C MET A 3 -19.75 -30.29 -35.62
N PHE A 4 -19.13 -31.44 -35.33
CA PHE A 4 -18.85 -32.46 -36.33
C PHE A 4 -19.22 -33.85 -35.79
N GLU A 5 -19.58 -34.75 -36.70
CA GLU A 5 -19.99 -36.10 -36.39
C GLU A 5 -18.94 -37.10 -36.88
N ILE A 6 -18.55 -38.04 -36.01
CA ILE A 6 -17.66 -39.16 -36.36
C ILE A 6 -18.31 -40.43 -35.82
N GLU A 7 -18.59 -41.40 -36.70
CA GLU A 7 -19.23 -42.69 -36.36
C GLU A 7 -20.54 -42.56 -35.55
N GLY A 8 -21.36 -41.54 -35.84
CA GLY A 8 -22.62 -41.30 -35.12
C GLY A 8 -22.47 -40.58 -33.78
N GLN A 9 -21.25 -40.16 -33.40
CA GLN A 9 -21.00 -39.36 -32.21
C GLN A 9 -20.76 -37.89 -32.57
N HIS A 10 -21.45 -36.99 -31.87
CA HIS A 10 -21.28 -35.54 -32.03
C HIS A 10 -20.14 -35.02 -31.15
N PHE A 11 -19.23 -34.27 -31.78
CA PHE A 11 -18.14 -33.56 -31.15
C PHE A 11 -18.36 -32.06 -31.28
N TYR A 12 -18.13 -31.34 -30.18
CA TYR A 12 -18.28 -29.88 -30.12
C TYR A 12 -16.91 -29.24 -29.96
N LEU A 13 -16.52 -28.38 -30.91
CA LEU A 13 -15.32 -27.56 -30.82
C LEU A 13 -15.70 -26.10 -30.60
N GLY A 14 -15.38 -25.59 -29.41
CA GLY A 14 -15.37 -24.17 -29.10
C GLY A 14 -13.99 -23.59 -29.42
N LYS A 15 -13.90 -22.70 -30.41
CA LYS A 15 -12.69 -21.89 -30.64
C LYS A 15 -13.00 -20.43 -30.30
N PRO A 16 -12.27 -19.81 -29.36
CA PRO A 16 -12.49 -18.40 -29.03
C PRO A 16 -12.12 -17.52 -30.22
N LEU A 17 -12.84 -16.41 -30.38
CA LEU A 17 -12.46 -15.38 -31.33
C LEU A 17 -11.24 -14.63 -30.77
N GLN A 18 -10.14 -14.68 -31.51
CA GLN A 18 -8.86 -14.11 -31.11
C GLN A 18 -8.31 -13.25 -32.24
N TYR A 19 -7.70 -12.12 -31.88
CA TYR A 19 -6.87 -11.33 -32.75
C TYR A 19 -5.44 -11.89 -32.70
N LYS A 20 -4.87 -12.16 -33.88
CA LYS A 20 -3.51 -12.72 -34.03
C LYS A 20 -2.67 -11.74 -34.85
N TRP A 21 -1.43 -11.49 -34.41
CA TRP A 21 -0.44 -10.76 -35.18
C TRP A 21 0.96 -11.34 -34.94
N THR A 22 1.91 -11.00 -35.81
CA THR A 22 3.29 -11.46 -35.70
C THR A 22 4.18 -10.30 -35.27
N ASP A 23 4.91 -10.50 -34.20
CA ASP A 23 6.00 -9.64 -33.76
C ASP A 23 7.34 -10.24 -34.19
N ARG A 24 8.29 -9.40 -34.63
CA ARG A 24 9.58 -9.86 -35.18
C ARG A 24 10.46 -10.56 -34.13
N VAL A 25 10.27 -10.25 -32.85
CA VAL A 25 11.04 -10.79 -31.73
C VAL A 25 10.24 -11.89 -31.03
N LYS A 26 8.96 -11.63 -30.75
CA LYS A 26 8.10 -12.51 -29.94
C LYS A 26 7.37 -13.59 -30.74
N GLY A 27 7.42 -13.54 -32.07
CA GLY A 27 6.71 -14.47 -32.93
C GLY A 27 5.21 -14.21 -32.95
N GLU A 28 4.39 -15.26 -32.90
CA GLU A 28 2.93 -15.13 -32.96
C GLU A 28 2.36 -14.69 -31.61
N ILE A 29 1.70 -13.53 -31.59
CA ILE A 29 1.00 -13.01 -30.42
C ILE A 29 -0.50 -13.13 -30.64
N TYR A 30 -1.19 -13.50 -29.57
CA TYR A 30 -2.64 -13.70 -29.53
C TYR A 30 -3.24 -12.76 -28.49
N ARG A 31 -4.39 -12.18 -28.81
CA ARG A 31 -5.22 -11.41 -27.88
C ARG A 31 -6.69 -11.83 -28.05
N PRO A 32 -7.41 -12.17 -26.97
CA PRO A 32 -8.85 -12.40 -27.05
C PRO A 32 -9.58 -11.19 -27.67
N LEU A 33 -10.68 -11.42 -28.40
CA LEU A 33 -11.58 -10.32 -28.72
C LEU A 33 -12.19 -9.80 -27.42
N VAL A 34 -12.08 -8.49 -27.19
CA VAL A 34 -12.63 -7.83 -26.01
C VAL A 34 -13.75 -6.89 -26.44
N VAL A 35 -14.90 -7.01 -25.79
CA VAL A 35 -16.01 -6.04 -25.89
C VAL A 35 -15.87 -5.08 -24.72
N LEU A 36 -15.67 -3.79 -25.02
CA LEU A 36 -15.51 -2.74 -24.02
C LEU A 36 -16.82 -1.93 -23.92
N PRO A 37 -17.15 -1.39 -22.73
CA PRO A 37 -18.15 -0.33 -22.62
C PRO A 37 -17.78 0.86 -23.51
N THR A 38 -18.76 1.66 -23.92
CA THR A 38 -18.49 2.84 -24.77
C THR A 38 -17.61 3.88 -24.07
N VAL A 39 -17.71 3.96 -22.73
CA VAL A 39 -16.84 4.76 -21.87
C VAL A 39 -16.42 3.93 -20.65
N THR A 40 -15.14 3.96 -20.31
CA THR A 40 -14.62 3.42 -19.03
C THR A 40 -14.16 4.55 -18.12
N ALA A 41 -14.21 4.33 -16.81
CA ALA A 41 -13.80 5.29 -15.80
C ALA A 41 -12.78 4.66 -14.86
N ASN A 42 -11.58 5.24 -14.75
CA ASN A 42 -10.53 4.78 -13.86
C ASN A 42 -10.30 5.81 -12.75
N LEU A 43 -10.42 5.39 -11.49
CA LEU A 43 -9.94 6.19 -10.36
C LEU A 43 -8.42 6.16 -10.31
N ALA A 44 -7.80 7.27 -9.90
CA ALA A 44 -6.34 7.36 -9.78
C ALA A 44 -5.78 6.41 -8.72
N GLU A 45 -6.48 6.23 -7.60
CA GLU A 45 -6.07 5.37 -6.49
C GLU A 45 -7.13 4.29 -6.22
N GLN A 46 -6.69 3.15 -5.69
CA GLN A 46 -7.60 2.08 -5.26
C GLN A 46 -8.12 2.28 -3.83
N VAL A 47 -7.37 3.03 -3.01
CA VAL A 47 -7.72 3.36 -1.64
C VAL A 47 -7.47 4.84 -1.39
N TYR A 48 -8.45 5.52 -0.79
CA TYR A 48 -8.38 6.91 -0.36
C TYR A 48 -8.55 7.00 1.15
N VAL A 49 -7.48 7.38 1.84
CA VAL A 49 -7.47 7.58 3.29
C VAL A 49 -7.72 9.04 3.64
N PHE A 50 -8.57 9.31 4.64
CA PHE A 50 -8.87 10.63 5.17
C PHE A 50 -8.54 10.66 6.66
N SER A 51 -7.45 11.34 7.03
CA SER A 51 -7.05 11.53 8.44
C SER A 51 -7.82 12.64 9.15
N SER A 52 -8.53 13.49 8.40
CA SER A 52 -9.34 14.59 8.93
C SER A 52 -10.56 14.83 8.03
N ASN A 53 -11.39 15.80 8.41
CA ASN A 53 -12.54 16.24 7.61
C ASN A 53 -12.13 17.16 6.44
N GLN A 54 -10.84 17.35 6.20
CA GLN A 54 -10.38 18.14 5.07
C GLN A 54 -10.76 17.45 3.74
N PRO A 55 -11.35 18.18 2.79
CA PRO A 55 -11.70 17.61 1.50
C PRO A 55 -10.45 17.15 0.74
N LYS A 56 -10.60 16.10 -0.07
CA LYS A 56 -9.55 15.62 -0.98
C LYS A 56 -10.03 15.58 -2.41
N GLN A 57 -9.12 15.89 -3.32
CA GLN A 57 -9.37 15.77 -4.75
C GLN A 57 -9.23 14.31 -5.19
N ILE A 58 -10.27 13.81 -5.84
CA ILE A 58 -10.30 12.49 -6.47
C ILE A 58 -10.37 12.69 -7.97
N LYS A 59 -9.32 12.22 -8.64
CA LYS A 59 -9.17 12.30 -10.09
C LYS A 59 -9.70 11.01 -10.71
N ILE A 60 -10.54 11.17 -11.73
CA ILE A 60 -11.09 10.07 -12.51
C ILE A 60 -10.75 10.33 -13.97
N THR A 61 -10.20 9.32 -14.63
CA THR A 61 -9.90 9.38 -16.06
C THR A 61 -11.00 8.62 -16.81
N LEU A 62 -11.76 9.35 -17.61
CA LEU A 62 -12.74 8.78 -18.54
C LEU A 62 -12.05 8.50 -19.86
N LYS A 63 -12.35 7.34 -20.47
CA LYS A 63 -11.82 6.95 -21.78
C LYS A 63 -12.93 6.48 -22.69
N ALA A 64 -13.04 7.08 -23.88
CA ALA A 64 -14.00 6.68 -24.88
C ALA A 64 -13.47 5.52 -25.73
N HIS A 65 -14.31 4.52 -25.98
CA HIS A 65 -14.02 3.38 -26.86
C HIS A 65 -14.77 3.46 -28.20
N GLU A 66 -15.59 4.51 -28.36
CA GLU A 66 -16.30 4.92 -29.58
C GLU A 66 -16.23 6.44 -29.76
N ASN A 67 -16.56 6.94 -30.95
CA ASN A 67 -16.60 8.39 -31.21
C ASN A 67 -17.82 9.04 -30.53
N ASN A 68 -17.76 10.36 -30.34
CA ASN A 68 -18.89 11.22 -29.93
C ASN A 68 -19.62 10.79 -28.65
N GLN A 69 -18.86 10.39 -27.62
CA GLN A 69 -19.41 10.07 -26.30
C GLN A 69 -19.52 11.34 -25.46
N HIS A 70 -20.67 11.58 -24.88
CA HIS A 70 -20.90 12.71 -23.97
C HIS A 70 -21.87 12.28 -22.88
N GLY A 71 -21.87 13.00 -21.77
CA GLY A 71 -22.68 12.61 -20.64
C GLY A 71 -22.34 13.32 -19.34
N VAL A 72 -22.75 12.71 -18.24
CA VAL A 72 -22.42 13.16 -16.88
C VAL A 72 -21.75 12.05 -16.09
N VAL A 73 -20.80 12.42 -15.25
CA VAL A 73 -20.20 11.56 -14.24
C VAL A 73 -20.69 12.01 -12.87
N SER A 74 -21.00 11.05 -12.01
CA SER A 74 -21.37 11.27 -10.61
C SER A 74 -20.72 10.18 -9.74
N LEU A 75 -20.73 10.38 -8.43
CA LEU A 75 -20.16 9.42 -7.48
C LEU A 75 -21.20 8.93 -6.49
N LYS A 76 -21.25 7.61 -6.31
CA LYS A 76 -21.89 6.98 -5.17
C LYS A 76 -20.88 6.90 -4.04
N LEU A 77 -21.21 7.53 -2.92
CA LEU A 77 -20.33 7.69 -1.77
C LEU A 77 -20.84 6.96 -0.54
N PRO A 78 -19.98 6.72 0.46
CA PRO A 78 -20.43 6.22 1.76
C PRO A 78 -21.41 7.20 2.42
N ASN A 79 -22.28 6.69 3.30
CA ASN A 79 -23.27 7.52 3.99
C ASN A 79 -22.60 8.70 4.72
N GLY A 80 -23.13 9.90 4.52
CA GLY A 80 -22.63 11.14 5.13
C GLY A 80 -21.47 11.81 4.39
N TRP A 81 -20.86 11.16 3.40
CA TRP A 81 -19.81 11.74 2.56
C TRP A 81 -20.44 12.59 1.46
N LYS A 82 -19.71 13.62 1.00
CA LYS A 82 -20.20 14.56 0.00
C LYS A 82 -19.18 14.77 -1.11
N ALA A 83 -19.65 14.84 -2.34
CA ALA A 83 -18.88 15.26 -3.51
C ALA A 83 -19.26 16.70 -3.87
N ASN A 84 -18.24 17.50 -4.21
CA ASN A 84 -18.37 18.82 -4.79
C ASN A 84 -17.53 18.92 -6.07
N PRO A 85 -18.14 19.21 -7.24
CA PRO A 85 -19.59 19.24 -7.48
C PRO A 85 -20.23 17.84 -7.38
N ALA A 86 -21.56 17.75 -7.29
CA ALA A 86 -22.25 16.45 -7.20
C ALA A 86 -22.17 15.63 -8.51
N GLN A 87 -22.05 16.30 -9.64
CA GLN A 87 -21.88 15.71 -10.97
C GLN A 87 -21.08 16.65 -11.87
N LEU A 88 -20.38 16.09 -12.86
CA LEU A 88 -19.61 16.83 -13.87
C LEU A 88 -20.00 16.35 -15.28
N PRO A 89 -20.09 17.24 -16.28
CA PRO A 89 -20.24 16.81 -17.67
C PRO A 89 -18.91 16.27 -18.23
N TYR A 90 -19.01 15.35 -19.19
CA TYR A 90 -17.88 14.92 -20.02
C TYR A 90 -18.23 14.96 -21.50
N GLU A 91 -17.22 15.21 -22.34
CA GLU A 91 -17.34 15.23 -23.80
C GLU A 91 -16.07 14.66 -24.44
N LEU A 92 -16.23 13.55 -25.14
CA LEU A 92 -15.19 12.77 -25.80
C LEU A 92 -15.57 12.61 -27.27
N THR A 93 -14.99 13.43 -28.13
CA THR A 93 -15.32 13.52 -29.55
C THR A 93 -14.77 12.34 -30.37
N THR A 94 -13.61 11.80 -29.97
CA THR A 94 -12.91 10.75 -30.73
C THR A 94 -12.70 9.49 -29.91
N LYS A 95 -12.71 8.32 -30.58
CA LYS A 95 -12.35 7.04 -29.99
C LYS A 95 -10.93 7.09 -29.43
N ASN A 96 -10.75 6.52 -28.24
CA ASN A 96 -9.56 6.54 -27.40
C ASN A 96 -9.23 7.89 -26.75
N GLN A 97 -10.05 8.93 -26.95
CA GLN A 97 -9.89 10.18 -26.21
C GLN A 97 -10.07 9.93 -24.72
N GLU A 98 -9.25 10.63 -23.93
CA GLU A 98 -9.33 10.64 -22.48
C GLU A 98 -9.70 12.05 -21.99
N GLN A 99 -10.51 12.09 -20.93
CA GLN A 99 -10.81 13.31 -20.20
C GLN A 99 -10.67 13.03 -18.71
N GLN A 100 -9.91 13.88 -18.01
CA GLN A 100 -9.84 13.84 -16.57
C GLN A 100 -10.92 14.73 -15.96
N VAL A 101 -11.64 14.18 -14.99
CA VAL A 101 -12.61 14.89 -14.15
C VAL A 101 -12.18 14.80 -12.70
N VAL A 102 -12.44 15.84 -11.92
CA VAL A 102 -11.96 15.95 -10.54
C VAL A 102 -13.11 16.28 -9.62
N PHE A 103 -13.31 15.46 -8.61
CA PHE A 103 -14.27 15.69 -7.53
C PHE A 103 -13.52 16.06 -6.26
N GLU A 104 -14.04 17.04 -5.53
CA GLU A 104 -13.64 17.28 -4.15
C GLU A 104 -14.56 16.49 -3.23
N ILE A 105 -14.00 15.53 -2.49
CA ILE A 105 -14.76 14.69 -1.56
C ILE A 105 -14.49 15.10 -0.13
N THR A 106 -15.55 15.37 0.61
CA THR A 106 -15.51 15.59 2.07
C THR A 106 -16.03 14.34 2.78
N PRO A 107 -15.26 13.75 3.71
CA PRO A 107 -15.71 12.58 4.46
C PRO A 107 -16.73 12.95 5.53
N SER A 108 -17.41 11.94 6.10
CA SER A 108 -18.23 12.14 7.30
C SER A 108 -17.38 12.44 8.54
N ASP A 109 -18.00 13.06 9.55
CA ASP A 109 -17.35 13.35 10.84
C ASP A 109 -17.01 12.09 11.65
N VAL A 110 -17.73 11.00 11.42
CA VAL A 110 -17.52 9.71 12.09
C VAL A 110 -16.59 8.84 11.24
N GLY A 111 -15.63 8.18 11.90
CA GLY A 111 -14.77 7.18 11.29
C GLY A 111 -15.59 6.04 10.68
N ASN A 112 -15.45 5.85 9.37
CA ASN A 112 -16.15 4.81 8.63
C ASN A 112 -15.29 4.33 7.45
N VAL A 113 -15.54 3.08 7.06
CA VAL A 113 -14.99 2.46 5.85
C VAL A 113 -16.14 2.30 4.86
N GLY A 114 -15.90 2.64 3.60
CA GLY A 114 -16.89 2.45 2.54
C GLY A 114 -16.26 2.44 1.15
N GLU A 115 -17.09 2.56 0.13
CA GLU A 115 -16.68 2.57 -1.27
C GLU A 115 -17.05 3.91 -1.93
N ILE A 116 -16.15 4.43 -2.75
CA ILE A 116 -16.45 5.45 -3.77
C ILE A 116 -16.65 4.68 -5.08
N ALA A 117 -17.82 4.77 -5.67
CA ALA A 117 -18.11 4.15 -6.97
C ALA A 117 -18.44 5.23 -8.00
N VAL A 118 -17.88 5.11 -9.20
CA VAL A 118 -18.16 6.02 -10.31
C VAL A 118 -19.41 5.56 -11.03
N GLU A 119 -20.35 6.48 -11.24
CA GLU A 119 -21.54 6.28 -12.06
C GLU A 119 -21.46 7.18 -13.30
N LEU A 120 -21.87 6.64 -14.44
CA LEU A 120 -21.98 7.39 -15.69
C LEU A 120 -23.45 7.51 -16.07
N ASN A 121 -23.85 8.70 -16.51
CA ASN A 121 -25.16 9.01 -17.06
C ASN A 121 -26.35 8.67 -16.14
N ASN A 122 -26.12 8.69 -14.82
CA ASN A 122 -27.13 8.35 -13.80
C ASN A 122 -27.82 7.00 -14.07
N ALA A 123 -27.10 6.04 -14.63
CA ALA A 123 -27.63 4.72 -14.97
C ALA A 123 -27.97 3.86 -13.73
N ASN A 124 -27.68 4.34 -12.51
CA ASN A 124 -27.70 3.57 -11.25
C ASN A 124 -26.83 2.29 -11.31
N GLU A 125 -25.91 2.23 -12.27
CA GLU A 125 -24.94 1.16 -12.47
C GLU A 125 -23.52 1.71 -12.30
N VAL A 126 -22.67 0.92 -11.66
CA VAL A 126 -21.27 1.26 -11.47
C VAL A 126 -20.55 1.14 -12.81
N ALA A 127 -19.86 2.20 -13.21
CA ALA A 127 -19.03 2.21 -14.39
C ALA A 127 -17.93 1.15 -14.31
N LYS A 128 -17.40 0.70 -15.45
CA LYS A 128 -16.23 -0.19 -15.45
C LYS A 128 -14.94 0.61 -15.58
N SER A 129 -13.93 0.20 -14.83
CA SER A 129 -12.54 0.58 -15.09
C SER A 129 -11.96 -0.26 -16.22
N LEU A 130 -10.93 0.24 -16.89
CA LEU A 130 -10.13 -0.56 -17.80
C LEU A 130 -8.76 -0.85 -17.19
N LYS A 131 -8.40 -2.13 -17.04
CA LYS A 131 -7.05 -2.56 -16.65
C LYS A 131 -6.49 -3.52 -17.69
N ILE A 132 -5.37 -3.15 -18.29
CA ILE A 132 -4.65 -3.98 -19.26
C ILE A 132 -3.41 -4.52 -18.56
N ILE A 133 -3.25 -5.84 -18.55
CA ILE A 133 -2.04 -6.52 -18.08
C ILE A 133 -1.28 -6.97 -19.32
N ASP A 134 -0.13 -6.36 -19.57
CA ASP A 134 0.71 -6.58 -20.74
C ASP A 134 2.17 -6.72 -20.30
N TYR A 135 2.61 -7.97 -20.11
CA TYR A 135 4.00 -8.30 -19.84
C TYR A 135 4.51 -9.25 -20.90
N ASP A 136 5.80 -9.17 -21.21
CA ASP A 136 6.44 -9.97 -22.26
C ASP A 136 6.27 -11.48 -22.12
N HIS A 137 6.06 -11.98 -20.90
CA HIS A 137 6.00 -13.41 -20.56
C HIS A 137 4.57 -13.96 -20.41
N ILE A 138 3.52 -13.16 -20.60
CA ILE A 138 2.12 -13.62 -20.58
C ILE A 138 1.30 -13.01 -21.72
N GLN A 139 0.15 -13.61 -22.03
CA GLN A 139 -0.79 -13.02 -22.97
C GLN A 139 -1.45 -11.78 -22.39
N ILE A 140 -1.73 -10.78 -23.25
CA ILE A 140 -2.45 -9.56 -22.86
C ILE A 140 -3.78 -9.92 -22.22
N GLN A 141 -3.98 -9.52 -20.97
CA GLN A 141 -5.26 -9.62 -20.28
C GLN A 141 -5.94 -8.26 -20.27
N THR A 142 -7.24 -8.23 -20.52
CA THR A 142 -8.06 -7.03 -20.37
C THR A 142 -9.14 -7.28 -19.34
N LEU A 143 -9.10 -6.49 -18.27
CA LEU A 143 -10.00 -6.61 -17.14
C LEU A 143 -10.89 -5.37 -17.09
N LEU A 144 -12.17 -5.61 -16.76
CA LEU A 144 -13.20 -4.60 -16.57
C LEU A 144 -13.75 -4.66 -15.13
N PRO A 145 -12.92 -4.39 -14.10
CA PRO A 145 -13.44 -4.32 -12.74
C PRO A 145 -14.38 -3.11 -12.59
N ASP A 146 -15.21 -3.13 -11.57
CA ASP A 146 -16.03 -1.96 -11.22
C ASP A 146 -15.11 -0.77 -10.92
N ALA A 147 -15.53 0.43 -11.36
CA ALA A 147 -14.87 1.69 -11.08
C ALA A 147 -15.13 2.11 -9.64
N LYS A 148 -14.47 1.41 -8.72
CA LYS A 148 -14.57 1.59 -7.29
C LYS A 148 -13.20 1.80 -6.65
N ALA A 149 -13.20 2.58 -5.57
CA ALA A 149 -12.08 2.68 -4.65
C ALA A 149 -12.59 2.57 -3.22
N LYS A 150 -11.76 2.00 -2.34
CA LYS A 150 -12.03 1.99 -0.90
C LYS A 150 -11.83 3.40 -0.35
N ALA A 151 -12.73 3.84 0.50
CA ALA A 151 -12.66 5.12 1.19
C ALA A 151 -12.61 4.88 2.69
N VAL A 152 -11.63 5.48 3.36
CA VAL A 152 -11.36 5.20 4.77
C VAL A 152 -11.23 6.52 5.53
N ARG A 153 -12.21 6.82 6.39
CA ARG A 153 -12.09 7.92 7.37
C ARG A 153 -11.45 7.37 8.64
N LEU A 154 -10.22 7.80 8.90
CA LEU A 154 -9.41 7.34 10.02
C LEU A 154 -9.41 8.32 11.18
N ASP A 155 -9.68 7.82 12.38
CA ASP A 155 -9.32 8.54 13.61
C ASP A 155 -7.86 8.21 13.97
N VAL A 156 -6.95 8.94 13.32
CA VAL A 156 -5.50 8.84 13.52
C VAL A 156 -4.95 10.22 13.83
N GLN A 157 -4.24 10.31 14.94
CA GLN A 157 -3.41 11.45 15.25
C GLN A 157 -2.02 11.22 14.67
N THR A 158 -1.47 12.24 14.03
CA THR A 158 -0.09 12.23 13.54
C THR A 158 0.75 13.24 14.31
N LYS A 159 2.02 12.87 14.55
CA LYS A 159 3.10 13.79 14.93
C LYS A 159 4.29 13.53 14.01
N GLY A 160 5.15 14.53 13.91
CA GLY A 160 6.09 14.63 12.79
C GLY A 160 5.36 15.04 11.50
N LYS A 161 6.11 15.53 10.53
CA LYS A 161 5.62 15.99 9.25
C LYS A 161 6.47 15.48 8.10
N ASN A 162 7.80 15.46 8.26
CA ASN A 162 8.72 15.13 7.17
C ASN A 162 9.27 13.72 7.37
N ILE A 163 9.05 12.84 6.39
CA ILE A 163 9.54 11.47 6.39
C ILE A 163 10.54 11.29 5.25
N GLY A 164 11.75 10.84 5.58
CA GLY A 164 12.69 10.34 4.57
C GLY A 164 12.37 8.88 4.29
N TYR A 165 12.16 8.49 3.03
CA TYR A 165 11.77 7.11 2.69
C TYR A 165 12.74 6.46 1.72
N ILE A 166 13.35 5.35 2.12
CA ILE A 166 14.25 4.55 1.29
C ILE A 166 13.42 3.47 0.62
N MET A 167 13.24 3.57 -0.71
CA MET A 167 12.35 2.66 -1.44
C MET A 167 12.82 1.20 -1.38
N GLY A 168 11.87 0.33 -1.08
CA GLY A 168 11.98 -1.12 -1.20
C GLY A 168 11.48 -1.66 -2.54
N ALA A 169 11.41 -2.98 -2.68
CA ALA A 169 10.88 -3.61 -3.89
C ALA A 169 9.35 -3.64 -3.91
N GLY A 170 8.74 -2.89 -4.82
CA GLY A 170 7.28 -2.89 -5.03
C GLY A 170 6.50 -2.28 -3.85
N ASP A 171 7.07 -1.26 -3.23
CA ASP A 171 6.57 -0.68 -1.99
C ASP A 171 5.56 0.45 -2.24
N GLU A 172 4.35 0.33 -1.69
CA GLU A 172 3.27 1.33 -1.77
C GLU A 172 3.03 2.08 -0.44
N VAL A 173 3.83 1.79 0.60
CA VAL A 173 3.73 2.49 1.89
C VAL A 173 3.95 4.00 1.78
N PRO A 174 4.88 4.55 0.96
CA PRO A 174 5.04 6.00 0.81
C PRO A 174 3.75 6.72 0.45
N THR A 175 3.01 6.20 -0.53
CA THR A 175 1.72 6.76 -0.97
C THR A 175 0.71 6.73 0.16
N ALA A 176 0.66 5.66 0.95
CA ALA A 176 -0.22 5.58 2.11
C ALA A 176 0.14 6.65 3.18
N LEU A 177 1.43 6.91 3.41
CA LEU A 177 1.90 7.94 4.35
C LEU A 177 1.57 9.35 3.87
N GLU A 178 1.71 9.63 2.57
CA GLU A 178 1.27 10.88 1.95
C GLU A 178 -0.23 11.09 2.12
N GLN A 179 -1.03 10.03 1.92
CA GLN A 179 -2.48 10.10 2.16
C GLN A 179 -2.82 10.38 3.63
N LEU A 180 -1.98 9.98 4.60
CA LEU A 180 -2.18 10.34 6.00
C LEU A 180 -1.85 11.81 6.31
N GLY A 181 -1.13 12.48 5.41
CA GLY A 181 -0.76 13.90 5.49
C GLY A 181 0.72 14.16 5.79
N TYR A 182 1.57 13.13 5.74
CA TYR A 182 3.02 13.32 5.82
C TYR A 182 3.59 13.86 4.51
N ALA A 183 4.65 14.65 4.62
CA ALA A 183 5.50 15.00 3.48
C ALA A 183 6.58 13.93 3.36
N VAL A 184 6.50 13.11 2.31
CA VAL A 184 7.45 12.01 2.07
C VAL A 184 8.49 12.45 1.04
N THR A 185 9.77 12.36 1.40
CA THR A 185 10.90 12.58 0.49
C THR A 185 11.60 11.26 0.25
N LEU A 186 11.66 10.84 -1.01
CA LEU A 186 12.38 9.61 -1.36
C LEU A 186 13.89 9.82 -1.21
N LEU A 187 14.56 8.85 -0.57
CA LEU A 187 15.98 8.85 -0.29
C LEU A 187 16.70 7.76 -1.08
N ASP A 188 17.65 8.18 -1.91
CA ASP A 188 18.60 7.36 -2.64
C ASP A 188 20.01 7.42 -1.99
N GLU A 189 20.99 6.72 -2.56
CA GLU A 189 22.35 6.72 -2.03
C GLU A 189 22.95 8.13 -1.90
N ASN A 190 22.72 8.98 -2.91
CA ASN A 190 23.32 10.31 -2.97
C ASN A 190 22.71 11.25 -1.93
N SER A 191 21.38 11.26 -1.81
CA SER A 191 20.68 12.07 -0.82
C SER A 191 21.04 11.66 0.61
N ILE A 192 21.16 10.35 0.90
CA ILE A 192 21.55 9.88 2.24
C ILE A 192 22.97 10.33 2.61
N LYS A 193 23.91 10.33 1.65
CA LYS A 193 25.31 10.71 1.91
C LYS A 193 25.51 12.21 2.01
N ASN A 194 24.80 12.99 1.19
CA ASN A 194 25.13 14.39 0.95
C ASN A 194 24.09 15.39 1.46
N SER A 195 22.92 14.94 1.90
CA SER A 195 21.86 15.82 2.42
C SER A 195 21.85 15.87 3.95
N ASP A 196 21.26 16.92 4.50
CA ASP A 196 21.01 17.02 5.94
C ASP A 196 19.83 16.11 6.31
N LEU A 197 20.12 14.98 6.95
CA LEU A 197 19.10 14.02 7.40
C LEU A 197 18.31 14.51 8.62
N SER A 198 18.81 15.52 9.36
CA SER A 198 18.14 16.03 10.56
C SER A 198 16.80 16.73 10.27
N VAL A 199 16.54 17.07 8.99
CA VAL A 199 15.27 17.64 8.54
C VAL A 199 14.10 16.66 8.61
N PHE A 200 14.39 15.35 8.72
CA PHE A 200 13.38 14.30 8.79
C PHE A 200 13.04 13.95 10.24
N ASP A 201 11.75 14.00 10.55
CA ASP A 201 11.22 13.55 11.85
C ASP A 201 11.43 12.04 12.03
N ALA A 202 11.35 11.28 10.94
CA ALA A 202 11.72 9.88 10.87
C ALA A 202 12.27 9.52 9.49
N ILE A 203 13.18 8.56 9.45
CA ILE A 203 13.58 7.88 8.21
C ILE A 203 12.99 6.48 8.23
N VAL A 204 12.42 6.05 7.10
CA VAL A 204 11.83 4.73 6.93
C VAL A 204 12.57 3.98 5.84
N SER A 205 13.06 2.78 6.16
CA SER A 205 13.50 1.79 5.19
C SER A 205 12.30 0.98 4.73
N GLY A 206 12.03 1.01 3.43
CA GLY A 206 10.97 0.26 2.77
C GLY A 206 11.22 -1.25 2.75
N ILE A 207 10.22 -1.99 2.27
CA ILE A 207 10.26 -3.44 2.27
C ILE A 207 11.46 -3.99 1.48
N ARG A 208 12.23 -4.87 2.11
CA ARG A 208 13.39 -5.52 1.50
C ARG A 208 14.43 -4.53 0.98
N ALA A 209 14.46 -3.29 1.47
CA ALA A 209 15.48 -2.31 1.05
C ALA A 209 16.90 -2.84 1.27
N TYR A 210 17.15 -3.57 2.36
CA TYR A 210 18.44 -4.22 2.62
C TYR A 210 18.67 -5.50 1.79
N ASN A 211 17.68 -5.96 1.03
CA ASN A 211 17.85 -7.07 0.09
C ASN A 211 17.98 -6.60 -1.37
N THR A 212 17.47 -5.43 -1.72
CA THR A 212 17.38 -4.97 -3.12
C THR A 212 18.30 -3.83 -3.45
N ASN A 213 18.71 -3.03 -2.46
CA ASN A 213 19.51 -1.84 -2.68
C ASN A 213 20.95 -2.08 -2.21
N ASN A 214 21.85 -2.41 -3.15
CA ASN A 214 23.26 -2.70 -2.85
C ASN A 214 23.96 -1.57 -2.09
N TYR A 215 23.51 -0.32 -2.26
CA TYR A 215 24.11 0.83 -1.58
C TYR A 215 23.80 0.89 -0.07
N MET A 216 22.89 0.07 0.47
CA MET A 216 22.52 0.11 1.89
C MET A 216 23.71 -0.16 2.81
N GLU A 217 24.65 -1.03 2.40
CA GLU A 217 25.91 -1.25 3.11
C GLU A 217 26.74 0.04 3.22
N ASN A 218 26.79 0.84 2.14
CA ASN A 218 27.61 2.05 2.05
C ASN A 218 27.04 3.24 2.83
N VAL A 219 25.75 3.21 3.19
CA VAL A 219 25.06 4.33 3.87
C VAL A 219 24.71 4.02 5.32
N SER A 220 24.98 2.80 5.81
CA SER A 220 24.68 2.38 7.18
C SER A 220 25.26 3.35 8.23
N SER A 221 26.50 3.81 8.04
CA SER A 221 27.13 4.79 8.95
C SER A 221 26.42 6.15 9.00
N HIS A 222 25.85 6.61 7.89
CA HIS A 222 25.13 7.89 7.83
C HIS A 222 23.78 7.78 8.56
N LEU A 223 23.07 6.65 8.35
CA LEU A 223 21.82 6.35 9.03
C LEU A 223 22.03 6.17 10.54
N MET A 224 23.10 5.47 10.96
CA MET A 224 23.42 5.31 12.38
C MET A 224 23.85 6.64 13.03
N ASN A 225 24.54 7.51 12.29
CA ASN A 225 24.82 8.87 12.76
C ASN A 225 23.55 9.71 12.92
N TYR A 226 22.60 9.60 11.99
CA TYR A 226 21.27 10.23 12.12
C TYR A 226 20.57 9.77 13.41
N VAL A 227 20.51 8.46 13.66
CA VAL A 227 19.93 7.91 14.90
C VAL A 227 20.67 8.43 16.13
N LYS A 228 22.01 8.35 16.13
CA LYS A 228 22.83 8.78 17.25
C LYS A 228 22.59 10.24 17.66
N ASN A 229 22.27 11.10 16.69
CA ASN A 229 22.01 12.53 16.87
C ASN A 229 20.52 12.88 17.07
N GLY A 230 19.69 11.93 17.52
CA GLY A 230 18.30 12.20 17.86
C GLY A 230 17.27 11.81 16.79
N GLY A 231 17.72 11.25 15.67
CA GLY A 231 16.86 10.75 14.61
C GLY A 231 16.09 9.49 15.00
N ASN A 232 14.95 9.27 14.34
CA ASN A 232 14.16 8.05 14.47
C ASN A 232 14.22 7.24 13.17
N TYR A 233 14.87 6.08 13.20
CA TYR A 233 15.02 5.22 12.02
C TYR A 233 14.18 3.95 12.14
N ILE A 234 13.26 3.77 11.19
CA ILE A 234 12.34 2.63 11.12
C ILE A 234 12.78 1.73 9.97
N VAL A 235 13.13 0.48 10.27
CA VAL A 235 13.43 -0.54 9.27
C VAL A 235 12.25 -1.50 9.17
N GLN A 236 11.59 -1.49 8.02
CA GLN A 236 10.54 -2.46 7.72
C GLN A 236 11.14 -3.74 7.14
N TYR A 237 10.45 -4.85 7.41
CA TYR A 237 10.48 -6.14 6.75
C TYR A 237 11.64 -6.36 5.76
N ASN A 238 12.57 -7.25 6.12
CA ASN A 238 13.59 -7.76 5.20
C ASN A 238 13.57 -9.29 5.25
N VAL A 239 13.99 -9.94 4.17
CA VAL A 239 14.13 -11.39 4.17
C VAL A 239 15.53 -11.79 4.62
N ASN A 240 15.66 -12.94 5.27
CA ASN A 240 16.93 -13.41 5.84
C ASN A 240 17.98 -13.89 4.82
N ARG A 241 17.67 -13.87 3.52
CA ARG A 241 18.59 -14.27 2.45
C ARG A 241 18.88 -13.10 1.53
N GLY A 242 20.14 -12.95 1.13
CA GLY A 242 20.57 -11.88 0.24
C GLY A 242 20.46 -10.50 0.90
N LEU A 243 20.66 -10.41 2.21
CA LEU A 243 20.93 -9.13 2.85
C LEU A 243 22.28 -8.61 2.35
N VAL A 244 22.33 -7.34 1.96
CA VAL A 244 23.57 -6.71 1.47
C VAL A 244 24.51 -6.36 2.62
N THR A 245 24.02 -6.37 3.86
CA THR A 245 24.80 -6.18 5.08
C THR A 245 24.11 -6.83 6.28
N GLU A 246 24.89 -7.30 7.25
CA GLU A 246 24.39 -7.77 8.55
C GLU A 246 24.21 -6.60 9.54
N ALA A 247 24.82 -5.45 9.27
CA ALA A 247 24.75 -4.25 10.11
C ALA A 247 23.53 -3.37 9.77
N ILE A 248 22.33 -3.94 9.95
CA ILE A 248 21.05 -3.26 9.67
C ILE A 248 20.76 -2.19 10.73
N GLY A 249 21.05 -2.47 12.00
CA GLY A 249 20.77 -1.59 13.14
C GLY A 249 21.98 -1.35 14.03
N PRO A 250 21.81 -0.55 15.10
CA PRO A 250 22.91 -0.13 15.98
C PRO A 250 23.45 -1.26 16.86
N PHE A 251 22.66 -2.31 17.08
CA PHE A 251 23.02 -3.49 17.86
C PHE A 251 22.65 -4.77 17.08
N PRO A 252 23.32 -5.92 17.33
CA PRO A 252 23.08 -7.13 16.57
C PRO A 252 21.68 -7.70 16.79
N PHE A 253 21.08 -8.19 15.71
CA PHE A 253 19.86 -8.99 15.71
C PHE A 253 19.81 -9.89 14.46
N THR A 254 19.05 -10.97 14.52
CA THR A 254 18.94 -11.98 13.46
C THR A 254 17.55 -12.00 12.87
N VAL A 255 17.43 -11.62 11.59
CA VAL A 255 16.20 -11.80 10.81
C VAL A 255 16.01 -13.30 10.55
N SER A 256 14.89 -13.87 11.00
CA SER A 256 14.62 -15.30 10.92
C SER A 256 13.63 -15.61 9.79
N LYS A 257 13.00 -16.79 9.84
CA LYS A 257 11.88 -17.16 8.96
C LYS A 257 10.54 -17.16 9.70
N ASP A 258 10.55 -16.77 10.97
CA ASP A 258 9.39 -16.78 11.83
C ASP A 258 8.35 -15.80 11.28
N ARG A 259 7.09 -16.17 11.44
CA ARG A 259 5.96 -15.49 10.82
C ARG A 259 4.70 -15.80 11.60
N VAL A 260 3.72 -14.93 11.45
CA VAL A 260 2.35 -15.16 11.91
C VAL A 260 1.43 -14.86 10.74
N THR A 261 0.89 -15.93 10.17
CA THR A 261 0.15 -15.94 8.91
C THR A 261 -1.36 -15.93 9.11
N VAL A 262 -1.85 -16.17 10.32
CA VAL A 262 -3.28 -16.04 10.63
C VAL A 262 -3.62 -14.57 10.88
N GLU A 263 -4.51 -14.02 10.04
CA GLU A 263 -4.97 -12.63 10.09
C GLU A 263 -5.57 -12.26 11.46
N GLU A 264 -6.26 -13.19 12.11
CA GLU A 264 -6.91 -13.01 13.41
C GLU A 264 -6.05 -13.43 14.60
N ALA A 265 -4.76 -13.77 14.39
CA ALA A 265 -3.88 -14.16 15.47
C ALA A 265 -3.86 -13.07 16.57
N LYS A 266 -4.01 -13.51 17.82
CA LYS A 266 -4.04 -12.62 18.98
C LYS A 266 -2.70 -11.91 19.11
N VAL A 267 -2.76 -10.60 19.32
CA VAL A 267 -1.59 -9.78 19.62
C VAL A 267 -1.59 -9.43 21.11
N THR A 268 -0.53 -9.83 21.81
CA THR A 268 -0.29 -9.52 23.22
C THR A 268 0.64 -8.32 23.33
N PHE A 269 0.31 -7.37 24.20
CA PHE A 269 1.16 -6.21 24.49
C PHE A 269 2.08 -6.51 25.66
N LEU A 270 3.39 -6.50 25.43
CA LEU A 270 4.38 -6.88 26.44
C LEU A 270 4.53 -5.81 27.53
N ASP A 271 4.43 -4.54 27.14
CA ASP A 271 4.35 -3.40 28.06
C ASP A 271 3.25 -2.43 27.59
N THR A 272 2.08 -2.53 28.22
CA THR A 272 0.92 -1.69 27.92
C THR A 272 1.13 -0.20 28.21
N THR A 273 2.20 0.17 28.93
CA THR A 273 2.54 1.57 29.23
C THR A 273 3.57 2.15 28.26
N HIS A 274 4.16 1.32 27.40
CA HIS A 274 5.20 1.73 26.47
C HIS A 274 4.71 2.85 25.53
N PRO A 275 5.52 3.89 25.25
CA PRO A 275 5.10 5.01 24.40
C PRO A 275 4.65 4.59 23.00
N MET A 276 5.24 3.54 22.44
CA MET A 276 4.86 2.95 21.14
C MET A 276 3.37 2.57 21.07
N LEU A 277 2.76 2.18 22.19
CA LEU A 277 1.36 1.79 22.27
C LEU A 277 0.43 2.92 22.76
N ASN A 278 0.98 4.08 23.12
CA ASN A 278 0.22 5.12 23.81
C ASN A 278 0.34 6.53 23.21
N PHE A 279 1.21 6.77 22.23
CA PHE A 279 1.39 8.10 21.66
C PHE A 279 1.80 8.10 20.17
N PRO A 280 1.20 8.97 19.33
CA PRO A 280 0.09 9.87 19.65
C PRO A 280 -1.26 9.15 19.73
N ASN A 281 -1.34 7.90 19.29
CA ASN A 281 -2.55 7.09 19.36
C ASN A 281 -2.44 6.06 20.47
N LYS A 282 -3.53 5.84 21.22
CA LYS A 282 -3.64 4.69 22.12
C LYS A 282 -3.99 3.44 21.31
N ILE A 283 -3.10 2.47 21.31
CA ILE A 283 -3.24 1.18 20.63
C ILE A 283 -3.92 0.20 21.57
N ASN A 284 -4.90 -0.52 21.05
CA ASN A 284 -5.62 -1.58 21.74
C ASN A 284 -5.83 -2.78 20.78
N GLU A 285 -6.40 -3.87 21.27
CA GLU A 285 -6.58 -5.10 20.49
C GLU A 285 -7.36 -4.87 19.18
N LYS A 286 -8.31 -3.91 19.15
CA LYS A 286 -9.07 -3.59 17.94
C LYS A 286 -8.25 -2.95 16.82
N ASP A 287 -7.08 -2.39 17.14
CA ASP A 287 -6.14 -1.90 16.11
C ASP A 287 -5.55 -3.06 15.29
N PHE A 288 -5.77 -4.31 15.72
CA PHE A 288 -5.41 -5.52 15.01
C PHE A 288 -6.63 -6.18 14.33
N ASP A 289 -7.81 -5.57 14.34
CA ASP A 289 -8.97 -6.08 13.60
C ASP A 289 -8.84 -5.79 12.10
N SER A 290 -9.39 -6.68 11.26
CA SER A 290 -9.48 -6.52 9.79
C SER A 290 -8.14 -6.35 9.06
N TRP A 291 -7.05 -6.83 9.67
CA TRP A 291 -5.78 -7.00 8.95
C TRP A 291 -5.96 -8.07 7.88
N ILE A 292 -5.20 -7.97 6.79
CA ILE A 292 -5.34 -8.86 5.64
C ILE A 292 -4.09 -9.71 5.42
N GLN A 293 -4.29 -10.92 4.91
CA GLN A 293 -3.27 -11.93 4.63
C GLN A 293 -2.51 -12.46 5.86
N GLU A 294 -1.76 -11.61 6.57
CA GLU A 294 -0.85 -12.04 7.65
C GLU A 294 -0.51 -10.91 8.63
N ARG A 295 -0.20 -11.23 9.89
CA ARG A 295 0.31 -10.23 10.85
C ARG A 295 1.70 -9.75 10.47
N GLY A 296 2.53 -10.65 9.99
CA GLY A 296 3.90 -10.31 9.64
C GLY A 296 4.75 -11.53 9.35
N LEU A 297 5.89 -11.26 8.74
CA LEU A 297 6.78 -12.28 8.21
C LEU A 297 8.24 -11.92 8.53
N TYR A 298 9.09 -12.94 8.59
CA TYR A 298 10.54 -12.80 8.82
C TYR A 298 10.84 -11.99 10.08
N PHE A 299 10.18 -12.34 11.18
CA PHE A 299 10.45 -11.72 12.48
C PHE A 299 11.88 -11.95 12.94
N VAL A 300 12.31 -11.17 13.91
CA VAL A 300 13.63 -11.34 14.53
C VAL A 300 13.56 -12.49 15.54
N SER A 301 14.49 -13.43 15.52
CA SER A 301 14.52 -14.54 16.50
C SER A 301 15.53 -14.33 17.63
N GLU A 302 16.57 -13.52 17.38
CA GLU A 302 17.63 -13.22 18.34
C GLU A 302 17.98 -11.74 18.26
N TRP A 303 18.13 -11.07 19.40
CA TRP A 303 18.46 -9.65 19.46
C TRP A 303 19.26 -9.31 20.71
N ASP A 304 20.08 -8.26 20.62
CA ASP A 304 20.79 -7.69 21.77
C ASP A 304 19.81 -7.18 22.83
N LYS A 305 20.22 -7.23 24.11
CA LYS A 305 19.44 -6.71 25.26
C LYS A 305 19.06 -5.23 25.16
N ALA A 306 19.72 -4.45 24.30
CA ALA A 306 19.37 -3.07 24.02
C ALA A 306 18.01 -2.93 23.29
N TYR A 307 17.53 -3.99 22.64
CA TYR A 307 16.22 -4.01 22.02
C TYR A 307 15.12 -4.38 23.02
N THR A 308 14.07 -3.58 23.03
CA THR A 308 12.83 -3.80 23.77
C THR A 308 11.77 -4.35 22.80
N PRO A 309 11.30 -5.59 22.97
CA PRO A 309 10.18 -6.11 22.20
C PRO A 309 8.86 -5.50 22.69
N ILE A 310 7.96 -5.17 21.75
CA ILE A 310 6.70 -4.47 22.06
C ILE A 310 5.49 -5.40 22.04
N LEU A 311 5.50 -6.37 21.12
CA LEU A 311 4.36 -7.24 20.82
C LEU A 311 4.78 -8.69 20.92
N GLU A 312 3.85 -9.55 21.30
CA GLU A 312 3.96 -11.00 21.21
C GLU A 312 2.77 -11.57 20.45
N MET A 313 3.02 -12.55 19.59
CA MET A 313 1.99 -13.22 18.78
C MET A 313 2.47 -14.60 18.33
N ASN A 314 1.54 -15.44 17.91
CA ASN A 314 1.80 -16.72 17.26
C ASN A 314 0.62 -17.16 16.42
N ASP A 315 0.89 -18.01 15.43
CA ASP A 315 -0.15 -18.81 14.79
C ASP A 315 -0.64 -19.90 15.76
N PRO A 316 -1.87 -20.44 15.56
CA PRO A 316 -2.39 -21.53 16.37
C PRO A 316 -1.41 -22.70 16.43
N ASP A 317 -1.21 -23.25 17.63
CA ASP A 317 -0.30 -24.37 17.93
C ASP A 317 1.20 -24.09 17.67
N GLU A 318 1.58 -22.87 17.31
CA GLU A 318 2.98 -22.44 17.20
C GLU A 318 3.49 -21.72 18.46
N ALA A 319 4.81 -21.63 18.60
CA ALA A 319 5.44 -20.95 19.73
C ALA A 319 5.27 -19.41 19.62
N PRO A 320 5.01 -18.70 20.74
CA PRO A 320 5.04 -17.25 20.78
C PRO A 320 6.35 -16.66 20.28
N THR A 321 6.25 -15.58 19.51
CA THR A 321 7.38 -14.78 19.04
C THR A 321 7.18 -13.32 19.42
N GLN A 322 8.29 -12.67 19.80
CA GLN A 322 8.32 -11.27 20.24
C GLN A 322 9.11 -10.35 19.29
N GLY A 323 9.56 -10.91 18.16
CA GLY A 323 10.45 -10.23 17.21
C GLY A 323 9.76 -9.42 16.12
N SER A 324 8.44 -9.22 16.22
CA SER A 324 7.66 -8.52 15.19
C SER A 324 7.86 -7.02 15.23
N LEU A 325 8.16 -6.44 16.41
CA LEU A 325 8.38 -5.02 16.63
C LEU A 325 9.38 -4.82 17.77
N LEU A 326 10.59 -4.40 17.42
CA LEU A 326 11.70 -4.15 18.34
C LEU A 326 12.07 -2.67 18.34
N VAL A 327 12.35 -2.11 19.51
CA VAL A 327 12.80 -0.73 19.68
C VAL A 327 14.12 -0.71 20.44
N ALA A 328 15.12 0.00 19.92
CA ALA A 328 16.36 0.29 20.64
C ALA A 328 16.62 1.80 20.65
N HIS A 329 17.26 2.26 21.72
CA HIS A 329 17.78 3.62 21.80
C HIS A 329 19.28 3.62 21.49
N TYR A 330 19.72 4.56 20.67
CA TYR A 330 21.12 4.68 20.29
C TYR A 330 21.51 6.16 20.19
N GLY A 331 22.45 6.59 21.03
CA GLY A 331 22.72 8.01 21.24
C GLY A 331 21.48 8.71 21.80
N GLU A 332 21.04 9.77 21.13
CA GLU A 332 19.87 10.58 21.51
C GLU A 332 18.58 10.16 20.78
N GLY A 333 18.67 9.20 19.86
CA GLY A 333 17.57 8.79 18.99
C GLY A 333 17.15 7.34 19.16
N SER A 334 16.30 6.90 18.24
CA SER A 334 15.68 5.58 18.26
C SER A 334 15.86 4.83 16.95
N PHE A 335 16.05 3.53 17.08
CA PHE A 335 15.99 2.58 16.00
C PHE A 335 14.82 1.62 16.25
N ILE A 336 14.00 1.42 15.23
CA ILE A 336 12.84 0.53 15.28
C ILE A 336 12.97 -0.47 14.15
N TYR A 337 12.92 -1.76 14.47
CA TYR A 337 12.74 -2.82 13.48
C TYR A 337 11.33 -3.37 13.56
N THR A 338 10.68 -3.56 12.41
CA THR A 338 9.37 -4.21 12.35
C THR A 338 9.29 -5.23 11.22
N GLY A 339 8.81 -6.43 11.53
CA GLY A 339 8.42 -7.45 10.55
C GLY A 339 6.92 -7.49 10.28
N LEU A 340 6.14 -6.57 10.88
CA LEU A 340 4.69 -6.47 10.63
C LEU A 340 4.42 -6.13 9.16
N SER A 341 3.32 -6.66 8.63
CA SER A 341 2.92 -6.54 7.22
C SER A 341 2.36 -5.17 6.82
N PHE A 342 2.95 -4.06 7.28
CA PHE A 342 2.50 -2.71 6.95
C PHE A 342 2.39 -2.44 5.44
N PHE A 343 3.23 -3.10 4.64
CA PHE A 343 3.19 -3.05 3.18
C PHE A 343 1.95 -3.67 2.54
N ARG A 344 1.14 -4.40 3.31
CA ARG A 344 -0.19 -4.88 2.91
C ARG A 344 -1.27 -4.07 3.58
N GLU A 345 -1.11 -3.83 4.88
CA GLU A 345 -2.15 -3.19 5.69
C GLU A 345 -2.36 -1.72 5.33
N LEU A 346 -1.28 -0.96 5.10
CA LEU A 346 -1.38 0.46 4.79
C LEU A 346 -1.98 0.68 3.39
N PRO A 347 -1.51 0.00 2.32
CA PRO A 347 -2.17 0.11 1.01
C PRO A 347 -3.62 -0.38 1.02
N ALA A 348 -3.95 -1.39 1.84
CA ALA A 348 -5.32 -1.87 2.00
C ALA A 348 -6.22 -0.93 2.83
N GLY A 349 -5.67 0.13 3.44
CA GLY A 349 -6.45 1.08 4.21
C GLY A 349 -6.87 0.58 5.61
N VAL A 350 -6.07 -0.27 6.25
CA VAL A 350 -6.41 -0.86 7.57
C VAL A 350 -6.18 0.14 8.70
N PRO A 351 -7.23 0.58 9.43
CA PRO A 351 -7.12 1.70 10.37
C PRO A 351 -6.07 1.57 11.47
N GLY A 352 -6.00 0.42 12.13
CA GLY A 352 -5.09 0.22 13.25
C GLY A 352 -3.62 0.15 12.83
N ALA A 353 -3.35 -0.30 11.60
CA ALA A 353 -2.01 -0.26 11.02
C ALA A 353 -1.52 1.20 10.86
N PHE A 354 -2.37 2.12 10.41
CA PHE A 354 -2.03 3.55 10.35
C PHE A 354 -1.78 4.14 11.74
N ARG A 355 -2.57 3.78 12.75
CA ARG A 355 -2.40 4.27 14.12
C ARG A 355 -1.06 3.82 14.71
N LEU A 356 -0.71 2.55 14.56
CA LEU A 356 0.57 2.01 15.04
C LEU A 356 1.76 2.59 14.26
N PHE A 357 1.66 2.71 12.94
CA PHE A 357 2.73 3.29 12.13
C PHE A 357 2.93 4.79 12.46
N ALA A 358 1.85 5.55 12.68
CA ALA A 358 1.94 6.94 13.13
C ALA A 358 2.64 7.05 14.50
N ASN A 359 2.41 6.11 15.41
CA ASN A 359 3.15 6.02 16.67
C ASN A 359 4.64 5.76 16.44
N MET A 360 4.99 4.83 15.54
CA MET A 360 6.39 4.55 15.19
C MET A 360 7.08 5.78 14.62
N VAL A 361 6.46 6.49 13.66
CA VAL A 361 7.01 7.74 13.08
C VAL A 361 7.21 8.81 14.16
N SER A 362 6.26 8.91 15.08
CA SER A 362 6.27 9.90 16.16
C SER A 362 7.16 9.53 17.35
N TYR A 363 7.73 8.32 17.35
CA TYR A 363 8.45 7.78 18.49
C TYR A 363 9.71 8.61 18.74
N LYS A 364 9.88 9.02 19.99
CA LYS A 364 11.09 9.66 20.48
C LYS A 364 11.40 9.09 21.86
N GLN A 365 12.69 8.95 22.14
CA GLN A 365 13.14 8.68 23.49
C GLN A 365 12.65 9.82 24.41
N LYS A 366 11.88 9.48 25.44
CA LYS A 366 11.58 10.45 26.50
C LYS A 366 12.83 10.55 27.37
N ASN A 367 13.38 11.76 27.46
CA ASN A 367 14.44 12.10 28.42
C ASN A 367 13.96 11.95 29.87
#